data_AF-A0A848YHS5-F1
#
_entry.id   AF-A0A848YHS5-F1
#
_cell.length_a   1.000
_cell.length_b   1.000
_cell.length_c   1.000
_cell.angle_alpha   90.00
_cell.angle_beta   90.00
_cell.angle_gamma   90.00
#
_symmetry.space_group_name_H-M   'P 1'
#
loop_
_entity.id
_entity.type
_entity.pdbx_description
1 polymer ?
#
loop_
_entity_poly.entity_id
_entity_poly.type
_entity_poly.pdbx_seq_one_letter_code
_entity_poly.pdbx_strand_id
1 'polypeptide(L)'
;VGMIGACELVADKATKRPFNPAHLVGANGVKFCQNHGLINRMLGDALALCPPLIIQEDEIHEMFDRMELALDDIEAWVRKEGLREA
;
A
#
# COMPACT_ATOMS: atom_id res chain seq x y z
N VAL A 1 9.50 17.24 7.22
CA VAL A 1 9.26 16.39 8.40
C VAL A 1 7.84 16.65 8.87
N GLY A 2 6.99 15.63 8.96
CA GLY A 2 5.55 15.81 9.19
C GLY A 2 4.75 14.51 9.01
N MET A 3 3.42 14.60 8.92
CA MET A 3 2.48 13.47 8.87
C MET A 3 2.04 13.10 7.45
N ILE A 4 2.96 13.14 6.49
CA ILE A 4 2.69 12.75 5.10
C ILE A 4 3.73 11.71 4.71
N GLY A 5 3.27 10.54 4.28
CA GLY A 5 4.11 9.44 3.83
C GLY A 5 3.45 8.68 2.68
N ALA A 6 4.25 7.91 1.95
CA ALA A 6 3.74 6.98 0.95
C ALA A 6 4.61 5.72 0.89
N CYS A 7 3.98 4.59 0.63
CA CYS A 7 4.67 3.34 0.32
C CYS A 7 4.46 3.02 -1.16
N GLU A 8 5.53 3.02 -1.94
CA GLU A 8 5.49 2.71 -3.37
C GLU A 8 5.58 1.20 -3.60
N LEU A 9 4.57 0.65 -4.27
CA LEU A 9 4.54 -0.76 -4.64
C LEU A 9 5.34 -0.96 -5.93
N VAL A 10 6.30 -1.86 -5.90
CA VAL A 10 7.18 -2.17 -7.05
C VAL A 10 7.19 -3.67 -7.34
N ALA A 11 7.27 -4.02 -8.62
CA ALA A 11 7.33 -5.40 -9.07
C ALA A 11 8.67 -6.07 -8.69
N ASP A 12 9.73 -5.28 -8.64
CA ASP A 12 11.08 -5.70 -8.26
C ASP A 12 11.72 -4.65 -7.33
N LYS A 13 12.09 -5.08 -6.11
CA LYS A 13 12.69 -4.20 -5.09
C LYS A 13 14.15 -3.82 -5.38
N ALA A 14 14.91 -4.66 -6.08
CA ALA A 14 16.32 -4.40 -6.39
C ALA A 14 16.45 -3.37 -7.52
N THR A 15 15.62 -3.50 -8.56
CA THR A 15 15.63 -2.58 -9.71
C THR A 15 14.66 -1.41 -9.57
N LYS A 16 13.76 -1.47 -8.58
CA LYS A 16 12.63 -0.53 -8.39
C LYS A 16 11.70 -0.48 -9.61
N ARG A 17 11.61 -1.59 -10.36
CA ARG A 17 10.76 -1.67 -11.55
C ARG A 17 9.29 -1.54 -11.11
N PRO A 18 8.50 -0.64 -11.73
CA PRO A 18 7.08 -0.52 -11.42
C PRO A 18 6.29 -1.74 -11.89
N PHE A 19 5.08 -1.91 -11.37
CA PHE A 19 4.12 -2.86 -11.95
C PHE A 19 3.62 -2.37 -13.31
N ASN A 20 3.07 -3.28 -14.12
CA ASN A 20 2.35 -2.89 -15.33
C ASN A 20 1.08 -2.09 -14.92
N PRO A 21 0.87 -0.86 -15.43
CA PRO A 21 -0.30 -0.04 -15.07
C PRO A 21 -1.64 -0.74 -15.31
N ALA A 22 -1.71 -1.68 -16.27
CA ALA A 22 -2.91 -2.47 -16.54
C ALA A 22 -3.31 -3.39 -15.37
N HIS A 23 -2.38 -3.75 -14.50
CA HIS A 23 -2.65 -4.61 -13.33
C HIS A 23 -3.32 -3.84 -12.18
N LEU A 24 -3.33 -2.50 -12.23
CA LEU A 24 -4.01 -1.64 -11.25
C LEU A 24 -3.64 -2.00 -9.79
N VAL A 25 -2.36 -2.27 -9.53
CA VAL A 25 -1.89 -2.76 -8.23
C VAL A 25 -2.14 -1.74 -7.13
N GLY A 26 -1.85 -0.45 -7.36
CA GLY A 26 -2.20 0.61 -6.40
C GLY A 26 -3.70 0.71 -6.11
N ALA A 27 -4.56 0.56 -7.12
CA ALA A 27 -6.01 0.66 -6.94
C ALA A 27 -6.58 -0.51 -6.14
N ASN A 28 -6.06 -1.72 -6.37
CA ASN A 28 -6.41 -2.87 -5.55
C ASN A 28 -5.77 -2.79 -4.15
N GLY A 29 -4.57 -2.24 -4.04
CA GLY A 29 -3.91 -1.97 -2.75
C GLY A 29 -4.76 -1.11 -1.82
N VAL A 30 -5.42 -0.06 -2.34
CA VAL A 30 -6.39 0.74 -1.58
C VAL A 30 -7.55 -0.12 -1.06
N LYS A 31 -8.08 -1.05 -1.87
CA LYS A 31 -9.16 -1.95 -1.44
C LYS A 31 -8.71 -2.89 -0.34
N PHE A 32 -7.51 -3.45 -0.43
CA PHE A 32 -6.93 -4.29 0.62
C PHE A 32 -6.77 -3.51 1.92
N CYS A 33 -6.25 -2.28 1.88
CA CYS A 33 -6.20 -1.42 3.06
C CYS A 33 -7.58 -1.15 3.66
N GLN A 34 -8.58 -0.86 2.82
CA GLN A 34 -9.95 -0.63 3.27
C GLN A 34 -10.58 -1.84 3.96
N ASN A 35 -10.29 -3.06 3.50
CA ASN A 35 -10.77 -4.29 4.13
C ASN A 35 -10.23 -4.46 5.56
N HIS A 36 -9.04 -3.92 5.86
CA HIS A 36 -8.44 -3.89 7.19
C HIS A 36 -8.78 -2.62 7.98
N GLY A 37 -9.70 -1.78 7.48
CA GLY A 37 -10.14 -0.56 8.14
C GLY A 37 -9.20 0.64 7.98
N LEU A 38 -8.23 0.57 7.06
CA LEU A 38 -7.30 1.66 6.77
C LEU A 38 -7.73 2.41 5.50
N ILE A 39 -8.14 3.67 5.67
CA ILE A 39 -8.44 4.55 4.53
C ILE A 39 -7.17 5.27 4.08
N ASN A 40 -6.75 5.00 2.85
CA ASN A 40 -5.62 5.68 2.21
C ASN A 40 -5.96 6.10 0.78
N ARG A 41 -5.01 6.76 0.11
CA ARG A 41 -5.16 7.19 -1.29
C ARG A 41 -4.02 6.63 -2.13
N MET A 42 -4.34 6.08 -3.30
CA MET A 42 -3.30 5.77 -4.29
C MET A 42 -2.87 7.00 -5.09
N LEU A 43 -1.59 7.07 -5.41
CA LEU A 43 -0.98 7.96 -6.39
C LEU A 43 -0.16 7.08 -7.36
N GLY A 44 -0.81 6.56 -8.40
CA GLY A 44 -0.27 5.44 -9.16
C GLY A 44 -0.20 4.19 -8.28
N ASP A 45 0.97 3.58 -8.16
CA ASP A 45 1.21 2.43 -7.29
C ASP A 45 1.72 2.82 -5.88
N ALA A 46 1.72 4.11 -5.54
CA ALA A 46 2.07 4.59 -4.21
C ALA A 46 0.83 4.72 -3.31
N LEU A 47 0.84 4.03 -2.17
CA LEU A 47 -0.17 4.11 -1.12
C LEU A 47 0.18 5.25 -0.16
N ALA A 48 -0.52 6.38 -0.28
CA ALA A 48 -0.27 7.60 0.49
C ALA A 48 -1.06 7.63 1.80
N LEU A 49 -0.39 8.03 2.87
CA LEU A 49 -0.89 8.23 4.23
C LEU A 49 -0.76 9.69 4.63
N CYS A 50 -1.84 10.23 5.18
CA CYS A 50 -1.98 11.61 5.64
C CYS A 50 -2.95 11.60 6.84
N PRO A 51 -2.56 11.03 7.99
CA PRO A 51 -3.44 11.00 9.15
C PRO A 51 -3.73 12.42 9.69
N PRO A 52 -4.83 12.61 10.42
CA PRO A 52 -5.11 13.86 11.12
C PRO A 52 -3.98 14.25 12.08
N LEU A 53 -3.75 15.55 12.26
CA LEU A 53 -2.69 16.05 13.16
C LEU A 53 -2.95 15.78 14.65
N ILE A 54 -4.15 15.29 14.99
CA ILE A 54 -4.55 14.92 16.35
C ILE A 54 -4.28 13.43 16.66
N ILE A 55 -3.74 12.67 15.69
CA ILE A 55 -3.44 11.24 15.85
C ILE A 55 -2.44 11.01 16.99
N GLN A 56 -2.67 9.96 17.77
CA GLN A 56 -1.83 9.53 18.88
C GLN A 56 -0.84 8.44 18.44
N GLU A 57 0.15 8.16 19.28
CA GLU A 57 1.22 7.19 18.98
C GLU A 57 0.70 5.76 18.78
N ASP A 58 -0.25 5.34 19.61
CA ASP A 58 -0.93 4.04 19.50
C ASP A 58 -1.79 3.92 18.23
N GLU A 59 -2.48 4.99 17.84
CA GLU A 59 -3.22 5.05 16.57
C GLU A 59 -2.28 4.99 15.34
N ILE A 60 -1.05 5.51 15.45
CA ILE A 60 -0.02 5.37 14.40
C ILE A 60 0.41 3.90 14.28
N HIS A 61 0.64 3.21 15.41
CA HIS A 61 0.94 1.78 15.39
C HIS A 61 -0.19 0.99 14.75
N GLU A 62 -1.44 1.23 15.17
CA GLU A 62 -2.62 0.57 14.60
C GLU A 62 -2.77 0.82 13.09
N MET A 63 -2.46 2.04 12.63
CA MET A 63 -2.45 2.38 11.20
C MET A 63 -1.44 1.53 10.41
N PHE A 64 -0.24 1.34 10.95
CA PHE A 64 0.80 0.54 10.29
C PHE A 64 0.54 -0.97 10.40
N ASP A 65 -0.02 -1.46 11.51
CA ASP A 65 -0.44 -2.86 11.65
C ASP A 65 -1.47 -3.24 10.57
N ARG A 66 -2.48 -2.36 10.34
CA ARG A 66 -3.46 -2.54 9.26
C ARG A 66 -2.81 -2.48 7.87
N MET A 67 -1.79 -1.64 7.71
CA MET A 67 -1.07 -1.52 6.46
C MET A 67 -0.25 -2.78 6.17
N GLU A 68 0.38 -3.39 7.19
CA GLU A 68 1.13 -4.64 7.07
C GLU A 68 0.22 -5.78 6.62
N LEU A 69 -0.95 -5.95 7.25
CA LEU A 69 -1.94 -6.95 6.84
C LEU A 69 -2.39 -6.75 5.37
N ALA A 70 -2.60 -5.50 4.97
CA ALA A 70 -2.94 -5.19 3.59
C ALA A 70 -1.81 -5.51 2.60
N LEU A 71 -0.56 -5.26 2.98
CA LEU A 71 0.62 -5.57 2.17
C LEU A 71 0.82 -7.08 1.98
N ASP A 72 0.55 -7.87 3.03
CA ASP A 72 0.57 -9.33 2.94
C ASP A 72 -0.50 -9.86 1.97
N ASP A 73 -1.71 -9.32 2.03
CA ASP A 73 -2.78 -9.66 1.09
C ASP A 73 -2.44 -9.26 -0.35
N ILE A 74 -1.85 -8.07 -0.53
CA ILE A 74 -1.36 -7.60 -1.84
C ILE A 74 -0.30 -8.55 -2.37
N GLU A 75 0.69 -8.93 -1.56
CA GLU A 75 1.76 -9.85 -1.96
C GLU A 75 1.21 -11.23 -2.34
N ALA A 76 0.30 -11.77 -1.53
CA ALA A 76 -0.35 -13.05 -1.80
C ALA A 76 -1.14 -13.01 -3.13
N TRP A 77 -1.87 -11.93 -3.37
CA TRP A 77 -2.60 -11.70 -4.61
C TRP A 77 -1.66 -11.55 -5.81
N VAL A 78 -0.64 -10.70 -5.72
CA VAL A 78 0.37 -10.48 -6.77
C VAL A 78 1.05 -11.79 -7.16
N ARG A 79 1.42 -12.62 -6.18
CA ARG A 79 2.03 -13.93 -6.41
C ARG A 79 1.07 -14.90 -7.08
N LYS A 80 -0.20 -14.92 -6.65
CA LYS A 80 -1.22 -15.81 -7.19
C LYS A 80 -1.54 -15.51 -8.65
N GLU A 81 -1.65 -14.23 -9.00
CA GLU A 81 -2.03 -13.78 -10.35
C GLU A 81 -0.82 -13.54 -11.26
N GLY A 82 0.41 -13.75 -10.79
CA GLY A 82 1.63 -13.63 -11.61
C GLY A 82 1.97 -12.20 -12.03
N LEU A 83 1.51 -11.19 -11.30
CA LEU A 83 1.52 -9.78 -11.75
C LEU A 83 2.91 -9.13 -11.82
N ARG A 84 3.96 -9.85 -11.38
CA ARG A 84 5.35 -9.42 -11.48
C ARG A 84 5.94 -9.63 -12.87
N GLU A 85 5.38 -10.55 -13.65
CA GLU A 85 5.84 -10.81 -15.02
C GLU A 85 5.49 -9.59 -15.91
N ALA A 86 6.40 -9.26 -16.82
CA ALA A 86 6.37 -8.03 -17.60
C ALA A 86 5.36 -8.09 -18.75
#